data_AF-A0A962BJU7-F1
#
_entry.id   AF-A0A962BJU7-F1
#
_cell.length_a   1.000
_cell.length_b   1.000
_cell.length_c   1.000
_cell.angle_alpha   90.00
_cell.angle_beta   90.00
_cell.angle_gamma   90.00
#
_symmetry.space_group_name_H-M   'P 1'
#
loop_
_entity.id
_entity.type
_entity.pdbx_description
1 polymer ?
#
loop_
_entity_poly.entity_id
_entity_poly.type
_entity_poly.pdbx_seq_one_letter_code
_entity_poly.pdbx_strand_id
1 'polypeptide(L)'
;MILTCPACSARYMISTDSIGKAGRTVRCASCKHEWFQKSQKDSLDDLISRIQAEEFDEIDFATSDKNSSKAKAKFGFIAKILDPITTYRARLNFWAFRKIGTIKAKLLKIRKLFPESKKDLIRLGIGCVTATLCFSALSGLMIISHNKISEHFPDTIPVFEKMGLKYVSPKINYNEAVAVDRLEINTEEQEDGDHRSLTGMLINLTSKSIPTPDLEINILNKDGEIIQTKSYIPEQAELEKEGLIDFKIALLDKIPSDAQKIQIYLNSPSEHKEKQNVEDGLIEEHLDSEQSNHEEKDTSIGPARPFSRQEEQIHEEPSEKTHH
;
A
#
# COMPACT_ATOMS: atom_id res chain seq x y z
N MET A 1 0.16 7.29 23.74
CA MET A 1 1.58 7.08 24.09
C MET A 1 1.69 6.35 25.42
N ILE A 2 2.80 5.66 25.68
CA ILE A 2 3.03 4.90 26.92
C ILE A 2 4.03 5.66 27.78
N LEU A 3 3.67 5.88 29.05
CA LEU A 3 4.56 6.43 30.07
C LEU A 3 5.08 5.32 30.97
N THR A 4 6.38 5.29 31.20
CA THR A 4 7.03 4.32 32.10
C THR A 4 7.54 5.06 33.33
N CYS A 5 7.12 4.64 34.52
CA CYS A 5 7.61 5.22 35.76
C CYS A 5 9.08 4.82 35.98
N PRO A 6 10.01 5.78 36.16
CA PRO A 6 11.43 5.46 36.35
C PRO A 6 11.73 4.80 37.71
N ALA A 7 10.82 4.90 38.68
CA ALA A 7 11.04 4.38 40.03
C ALA A 7 10.55 2.94 40.24
N CYS A 8 9.52 2.49 39.51
CA CYS A 8 8.93 1.16 39.69
C CYS A 8 8.59 0.44 38.38
N SER A 9 8.95 1.01 37.23
CA SER A 9 8.72 0.46 35.89
C SER A 9 7.25 0.22 35.52
N ALA A 10 6.29 0.72 36.30
CA ALA A 10 4.88 0.70 35.96
C ALA A 10 4.62 1.47 34.64
N ARG A 11 3.79 0.89 33.76
CA ARG A 11 3.49 1.43 32.42
C ARG A 11 2.05 1.94 32.37
N TYR A 12 1.84 3.14 31.83
CA TYR A 12 0.54 3.79 31.71
C TYR A 12 0.28 4.20 30.26
N MET A 13 -0.82 3.73 29.69
CA MET A 13 -1.27 4.16 28.36
C MET A 13 -2.12 5.43 28.51
N ILE A 14 -1.69 6.53 27.88
CA ILE A 14 -2.40 7.82 27.92
C ILE A 14 -2.55 8.43 26.53
N SER A 15 -3.55 9.29 26.34
CA SER A 15 -3.65 10.12 25.14
C SER A 15 -2.55 11.18 25.12
N THR A 16 -2.04 11.49 23.92
CA THR A 16 -1.01 12.52 23.71
C THR A 16 -1.49 13.91 24.13
N ASP A 17 -2.80 14.16 24.02
CA ASP A 17 -3.43 15.43 24.39
C ASP A 17 -3.40 15.69 25.91
N SER A 18 -3.31 14.64 26.73
CA SER A 18 -3.33 14.75 28.20
C SER A 18 -2.06 15.36 28.80
N ILE A 19 -0.93 15.30 28.08
CA ILE A 19 0.34 15.94 28.47
C ILE A 19 0.41 17.39 27.98
N GLY A 20 -0.32 17.74 26.92
CA GLY A 20 -0.31 19.07 26.34
C GLY A 20 0.99 19.40 25.59
N LYS A 21 0.98 20.56 24.91
CA LYS A 21 2.04 20.96 23.98
C LYS A 21 3.38 21.31 24.65
N ALA A 22 3.37 21.70 25.92
CA ALA A 22 4.57 22.13 26.65
C ALA A 22 5.18 21.01 27.52
N GLY A 23 4.62 19.80 27.50
CA GLY A 23 4.90 18.79 28.51
C GLY A 23 4.16 19.04 29.82
N ARG A 24 4.18 18.05 30.72
CA ARG A 24 3.49 18.10 32.01
C ARG A 24 4.18 17.21 33.04
N THR A 25 4.18 17.64 34.30
CA THR A 25 4.57 16.79 35.43
C THR A 25 3.48 15.75 35.71
N VAL A 26 3.88 14.49 35.71
CA VAL A 26 3.00 13.33 35.95
C VAL A 26 3.41 12.62 37.23
N ARG A 27 2.43 12.00 37.90
CA ARG A 27 2.63 11.23 39.13
C ARG A 27 2.28 9.76 38.89
N CYS A 28 3.15 8.86 39.33
CA CYS A 28 2.90 7.42 39.30
C CYS A 28 1.79 7.04 40.28
N ALA A 29 0.79 6.27 39.83
CA ALA A 29 -0.27 5.76 40.70
C ALA A 29 0.23 4.66 41.66
N SER A 30 1.18 3.84 41.23
CA SER A 30 1.72 2.72 42.01
C SER A 30 2.67 3.15 43.15
N CYS A 31 3.62 4.05 42.87
CA CYS A 31 4.67 4.43 43.84
C CYS A 31 4.69 5.91 44.22
N LYS A 32 3.77 6.73 43.68
CA LYS A 32 3.66 8.19 43.93
C LYS A 32 4.85 9.03 43.46
N HIS A 33 5.85 8.45 42.78
CA HIS A 33 6.96 9.21 42.19
C HIS A 33 6.46 10.17 41.11
N GLU A 34 6.95 11.40 41.13
CA GLU A 34 6.62 12.44 40.15
C GLU A 34 7.79 12.72 39.22
N TRP A 35 7.51 12.84 37.92
CA TRP A 35 8.52 13.22 36.93
C TRP A 35 7.91 14.09 35.83
N PHE A 36 8.77 14.83 35.12
CA PHE A 36 8.34 15.67 34.01
C PHE A 36 8.32 14.88 32.71
N GLN A 37 7.19 14.88 32.02
CA GLN A 37 7.03 14.26 30.71
C GLN A 37 7.00 15.33 29.62
N LYS A 38 7.98 15.31 28.71
CA LYS A 38 8.03 16.19 27.53
C LYS A 38 6.88 15.86 26.56
N SER A 39 6.46 16.85 25.77
CA SER A 39 5.49 16.62 24.70
C SER A 39 6.13 15.82 23.57
N GLN A 40 5.33 15.03 22.85
CA GLN A 40 5.81 14.30 21.68
C GLN A 40 6.22 15.24 20.53
N LYS A 41 5.66 16.46 20.49
CA LYS A 41 6.01 17.45 19.47
C LYS A 41 7.41 18.01 19.69
N ASP A 42 7.78 18.29 20.94
CA ASP A 42 9.13 18.77 21.27
C ASP A 42 10.19 17.71 20.93
N SER A 43 9.88 16.41 21.06
CA SER A 43 10.79 15.35 20.63
C SER A 43 10.95 15.26 19.11
N LEU A 44 9.93 15.65 18.34
CA LEU A 44 10.00 15.67 16.89
C LEU A 44 10.81 16.88 16.40
N ASP A 45 10.64 18.05 17.02
CA ASP A 45 11.41 19.25 16.70
C ASP A 45 12.89 19.11 17.07
N ASP A 46 13.23 18.37 18.14
CA ASP A 46 14.61 18.00 18.50
C ASP A 46 15.24 17.05 17.47
N LEU A 47 14.46 16.11 16.91
CA LEU A 47 14.94 15.23 15.83
C LEU A 47 15.12 15.99 14.51
N ILE A 48 14.20 16.88 14.15
CA ILE A 48 14.29 17.70 12.93
C ILE A 48 15.51 18.62 12.99
N SER A 49 15.74 19.27 14.14
CA SER A 49 16.89 20.16 14.32
C SER A 49 18.23 19.40 14.30
N ARG A 50 18.27 18.14 14.75
CA ARG A 50 19.46 17.28 14.61
C ARG A 50 19.71 16.84 13.18
N ILE A 51 18.67 16.55 12.40
CA ILE A 51 18.79 16.21 10.96
C ILE A 51 19.23 17.43 10.16
N GLN A 52 18.77 18.64 10.52
CA GLN A 52 19.16 19.89 9.87
C GLN A 52 20.57 20.38 10.26
N ALA A 53 21.15 19.84 11.32
CA ALA A 53 22.51 20.16 11.77
C ALA A 53 23.58 19.23 11.18
N GLU A 54 23.20 18.14 10.51
CA GLU A 54 24.11 17.36 9.68
C GLU A 54 24.12 17.96 8.27
N GLU A 55 25.16 18.78 8.02
CA GLU A 55 25.48 19.36 6.73
C GLU A 55 25.82 18.22 5.75
N PHE A 56 24.84 17.84 4.93
CA PHE A 56 25.10 16.99 3.77
C PHE A 56 25.86 17.82 2.73
N ASP A 57 27.10 17.44 2.45
CA ASP A 57 27.89 17.97 1.35
C ASP A 57 27.09 17.88 0.04
N GLU A 58 26.79 19.04 -0.54
CA GLU A 58 26.04 19.22 -1.78
C GLU A 58 26.87 18.67 -2.96
N ILE A 59 26.48 17.51 -3.51
CA ILE A 59 27.05 17.00 -4.76
C ILE A 59 26.41 17.79 -5.91
N ASP A 60 27.14 18.81 -6.35
CA ASP A 60 26.79 19.71 -7.44
C ASP A 60 27.00 18.99 -8.80
N PHE A 61 25.90 18.59 -9.46
CA PHE A 61 25.94 18.07 -10.83
C PHE A 61 26.04 19.21 -11.84
N ALA A 62 27.21 19.83 -11.92
CA ALA A 62 27.57 20.67 -13.04
C ALA A 62 28.21 19.83 -14.15
N THR A 63 27.44 19.50 -15.20
CA THR A 63 28.03 19.35 -16.54
C THR A 63 27.26 20.10 -17.61
N SER A 64 28.05 20.89 -18.34
CA SER A 64 27.95 21.23 -19.76
C SER A 64 27.74 22.72 -20.04
N ASP A 65 28.93 23.34 -20.18
CA ASP A 65 29.29 24.29 -21.22
C ASP A 65 28.53 25.62 -21.30
N LYS A 66 29.25 26.69 -20.94
CA LYS A 66 29.81 27.59 -21.96
C LYS A 66 30.91 28.50 -21.40
N ASN A 67 32.08 28.35 -22.00
CA ASN A 67 33.17 29.31 -22.03
C ASN A 67 32.72 30.69 -22.53
N SER A 68 32.99 31.71 -21.74
CA SER A 68 33.13 33.12 -22.12
C SER A 68 33.80 33.77 -20.90
N SER A 69 35.08 34.14 -20.91
CA SER A 69 35.66 35.08 -21.85
C SER A 69 37.17 35.22 -21.63
N LYS A 70 37.97 35.17 -22.69
CA LYS A 70 39.17 36.02 -22.81
C LYS A 70 39.40 36.40 -24.28
N ALA A 71 39.11 37.69 -24.50
CA ALA A 71 39.69 38.66 -25.42
C ALA A 71 40.60 38.20 -26.59
N LYS A 72 40.32 38.89 -27.72
CA LYS A 72 41.27 39.40 -28.73
C LYS A 72 41.94 38.38 -29.65
N ALA A 73 41.43 38.34 -30.89
CA ALA A 73 42.14 38.67 -32.14
C ALA A 73 41.62 37.81 -33.31
N LYS A 74 40.71 38.36 -34.14
CA LYS A 74 40.57 38.09 -35.59
C LYS A 74 39.34 38.82 -36.16
N PHE A 75 39.38 40.14 -36.14
CA PHE A 75 38.57 40.95 -37.05
C PHE A 75 39.34 41.04 -38.37
N GLY A 76 38.89 40.32 -39.39
CA GLY A 76 39.55 40.37 -40.71
C GLY A 76 39.07 39.35 -41.73
N PHE A 77 38.37 38.27 -41.31
CA PHE A 77 37.91 37.24 -42.25
C PHE A 77 36.38 37.18 -42.44
N ILE A 78 35.60 37.77 -41.54
CA ILE A 78 34.12 37.71 -41.58
C ILE A 78 33.51 38.68 -42.60
N ALA A 79 34.25 39.70 -43.04
CA ALA A 79 33.77 40.70 -44.01
C ALA A 79 33.64 40.18 -45.45
N LYS A 80 34.15 38.98 -45.77
CA LYS A 80 34.13 38.44 -47.13
C LYS A 80 33.05 37.37 -47.38
N ILE A 81 32.23 37.05 -46.37
CA ILE A 81 31.19 36.01 -46.42
C ILE A 81 29.77 36.60 -46.31
N LEU A 82 29.60 37.91 -46.11
CA LEU A 82 28.28 38.52 -45.90
C LEU A 82 27.60 39.13 -47.14
N ASP A 83 28.18 39.05 -48.33
CA ASP A 83 27.57 39.62 -49.54
C ASP A 83 26.51 38.77 -50.29
N PRO A 84 26.13 37.54 -49.86
CA PRO A 84 24.94 36.89 -50.42
C PRO A 84 23.73 36.76 -49.46
N ILE A 85 23.78 37.31 -48.23
CA ILE A 85 22.69 37.13 -47.23
C ILE A 85 21.70 38.32 -47.23
N THR A 86 22.05 39.46 -47.82
CA THR A 86 21.18 40.64 -47.88
C THR A 86 20.01 40.49 -48.85
N THR A 87 20.14 39.64 -49.87
CA THR A 87 19.09 39.39 -50.88
C THR A 87 18.00 38.41 -50.43
N TYR A 88 18.17 37.71 -49.29
CA TYR A 88 17.14 36.80 -48.75
C TYR A 88 16.18 37.47 -47.74
N ARG A 89 16.56 38.62 -47.15
CA ARG A 89 15.72 39.37 -46.20
C ARG A 89 14.53 40.09 -46.84
N ALA A 90 14.55 40.32 -48.15
CA ALA A 90 13.45 40.97 -48.87
C ALA A 90 12.24 40.04 -49.11
N ARG A 91 12.40 38.72 -48.98
CA ARG A 91 11.35 37.73 -49.32
C ARG A 91 10.50 37.28 -48.12
N LEU A 92 10.98 37.47 -46.89
CA LEU A 92 10.28 37.09 -45.65
C LEU A 92 9.29 38.17 -45.14
N ASN A 93 9.51 39.44 -45.47
CA ASN A 93 8.61 40.51 -45.03
C ASN A 93 7.27 40.58 -45.80
N PHE A 94 7.12 39.84 -46.90
CA PHE A 94 5.86 39.76 -47.64
C PHE A 94 4.82 38.86 -46.95
N TRP A 95 5.24 37.84 -46.22
CA TRP A 95 4.32 36.88 -45.55
C TRP A 95 3.95 37.28 -44.11
N ALA A 96 4.78 38.10 -43.45
CA ALA A 96 4.51 38.61 -42.10
C ALA A 96 3.31 39.59 -42.06
N PHE A 97 2.99 40.28 -43.16
CA PHE A 97 1.95 41.31 -43.17
C PHE A 97 0.51 40.78 -43.34
N ARG A 98 0.31 39.54 -43.79
CA ARG A 98 -1.04 39.00 -44.10
C ARG A 98 -1.78 38.38 -42.91
N LYS A 99 -1.07 37.95 -41.85
CA LYS A 99 -1.69 37.34 -40.63
C LYS A 99 -1.88 38.30 -39.45
N ILE A 100 -1.27 39.49 -39.46
CA ILE A 100 -1.40 40.48 -38.37
C ILE A 100 -2.75 41.21 -38.38
N GLY A 101 -3.41 41.33 -39.53
CA GLY A 101 -4.73 41.97 -39.63
C GLY A 101 -5.87 41.22 -38.94
N THR A 102 -5.86 39.88 -38.98
CA THR A 102 -6.95 39.06 -38.41
C THR A 102 -6.88 38.94 -36.89
N ILE A 103 -5.67 39.02 -36.30
CA ILE A 103 -5.47 39.02 -34.85
C ILE A 103 -5.90 40.36 -34.24
N LYS A 104 -5.57 41.50 -34.87
CA LYS A 104 -6.02 42.84 -34.42
C LYS A 104 -7.54 42.98 -34.42
N ALA A 105 -8.24 42.44 -35.42
CA ALA A 105 -9.70 42.49 -35.49
C ALA A 105 -10.38 41.67 -34.37
N LYS A 106 -9.81 40.52 -33.96
CA LYS A 106 -10.29 39.73 -32.81
C LYS A 106 -10.01 40.42 -31.47
N LEU A 107 -8.84 41.03 -31.32
CA LEU A 107 -8.46 41.81 -30.13
C LEU A 107 -9.31 43.08 -29.95
N LEU A 108 -9.67 43.76 -31.03
CA LEU A 108 -10.60 44.90 -31.01
C LEU A 108 -12.02 44.49 -30.58
N LYS A 109 -12.45 43.27 -30.89
CA LYS A 109 -13.72 42.71 -30.40
C LYS A 109 -13.68 42.43 -28.90
N ILE A 110 -12.56 41.92 -28.39
CA ILE A 110 -12.36 41.67 -26.95
C ILE A 110 -12.26 43.00 -26.18
N ARG A 111 -11.66 44.03 -26.77
CA ARG A 111 -11.61 45.39 -26.19
C ARG A 111 -13.01 45.99 -25.94
N LYS A 112 -14.03 45.61 -26.71
CA LYS A 112 -15.43 46.03 -26.46
C LYS A 112 -16.08 45.36 -25.24
N LEU A 113 -15.50 44.29 -24.70
CA LEU A 113 -15.92 43.67 -23.44
C LEU A 113 -15.30 44.35 -22.21
N PHE A 114 -14.31 45.23 -22.42
CA PHE A 114 -13.69 45.98 -21.33
C PHE A 114 -14.45 47.31 -21.11
N PRO A 115 -14.92 47.57 -19.88
CA PRO A 115 -15.64 48.79 -19.58
C PRO A 115 -14.72 50.02 -19.67
N GLU A 116 -15.16 51.06 -20.38
CA GLU A 116 -14.43 52.36 -20.45
C GLU A 116 -14.54 53.17 -19.15
N SER A 117 -15.51 52.84 -18.28
CA SER A 117 -15.82 53.57 -17.04
C SER A 117 -15.02 53.02 -15.86
N LYS A 118 -14.35 53.92 -15.11
CA LYS A 118 -13.62 53.57 -13.86
C LYS A 118 -14.50 52.82 -12.86
N LYS A 119 -15.81 53.12 -12.79
CA LYS A 119 -16.75 52.48 -11.87
C LYS A 119 -17.07 51.04 -12.28
N ASP A 120 -17.17 50.79 -13.58
CA ASP A 120 -17.46 49.45 -14.11
C ASP A 120 -16.21 48.57 -14.10
N LEU A 121 -15.02 49.16 -14.23
CA LEU A 121 -13.76 48.47 -13.98
C LEU A 121 -13.61 48.02 -12.51
N ILE A 122 -14.00 48.87 -11.55
CA ILE A 122 -14.00 48.51 -10.12
C ILE A 122 -15.01 47.39 -9.84
N ARG A 123 -16.22 47.45 -10.40
CA ARG A 123 -17.24 46.38 -10.25
C ARG A 123 -16.77 45.05 -10.81
N LEU A 124 -16.14 45.05 -11.98
CA LEU A 124 -15.55 43.85 -12.58
C LEU A 124 -14.44 43.28 -11.69
N GLY A 125 -13.57 44.14 -11.15
CA GLY A 125 -12.51 43.75 -10.22
C GLY A 125 -13.06 43.09 -8.95
N ILE A 126 -14.07 43.70 -8.31
CA ILE A 126 -14.75 43.13 -7.13
C ILE A 126 -15.38 41.77 -7.48
N GLY A 127 -16.00 41.64 -8.66
CA GLY A 127 -16.56 40.37 -9.11
C GLY A 127 -15.51 39.27 -9.24
N CYS A 128 -14.37 39.55 -9.89
CA CYS A 128 -13.28 38.58 -10.04
C CYS A 128 -12.68 38.19 -8.68
N VAL A 129 -12.47 39.16 -7.77
CA VAL A 129 -11.93 38.89 -6.43
C VAL A 129 -12.90 38.02 -5.64
N THR A 130 -14.19 38.34 -5.68
CA THR A 130 -15.24 37.57 -4.99
C THR A 130 -15.32 36.14 -5.53
N ALA A 131 -15.32 35.98 -6.86
CA ALA A 131 -15.34 34.66 -7.49
C ALA A 131 -14.10 33.83 -7.10
N THR A 132 -12.92 34.43 -7.09
CA THR A 132 -11.68 33.78 -6.68
C THR A 132 -11.74 33.34 -5.22
N LEU A 133 -12.27 34.19 -4.32
CA LEU A 133 -12.47 33.84 -2.91
C LEU A 133 -13.46 32.68 -2.74
N CYS A 134 -14.60 32.70 -3.45
CA CYS A 134 -15.56 31.61 -3.42
C CYS A 134 -14.95 30.30 -3.92
N PHE A 135 -14.18 30.32 -5.00
CA PHE A 135 -13.54 29.14 -5.56
C PHE A 135 -12.47 28.57 -4.62
N SER A 136 -11.67 29.45 -4.01
CA SER A 136 -10.68 29.08 -3.01
C SER A 136 -11.33 28.45 -1.77
N ALA A 137 -12.43 29.03 -1.28
CA ALA A 137 -13.16 28.49 -0.13
C ALA A 137 -13.78 27.12 -0.43
N LEU A 138 -14.39 26.95 -1.61
CA LEU A 138 -14.94 25.66 -2.05
C LEU A 138 -13.85 24.60 -2.22
N SER A 139 -12.72 24.95 -2.81
CA SER A 139 -11.57 24.05 -2.95
C SER A 139 -11.02 23.65 -1.57
N GLY A 140 -10.88 24.60 -0.64
CA GLY A 140 -10.49 24.32 0.74
C GLY A 140 -11.47 23.35 1.44
N LEU A 141 -12.77 23.54 1.26
CA LEU A 141 -13.79 22.65 1.82
C LEU A 141 -13.70 21.24 1.23
N MET A 142 -13.44 21.12 -0.07
CA MET A 142 -13.27 19.85 -0.78
C MET A 142 -12.03 19.09 -0.27
N ILE A 143 -10.93 19.80 -0.04
CA ILE A 143 -9.69 19.23 0.54
C ILE A 143 -9.93 18.74 1.97
N ILE A 144 -10.60 19.54 2.82
CA ILE A 144 -10.89 19.14 4.21
C ILE A 144 -11.85 17.95 4.26
N SER A 145 -12.80 17.89 3.33
CA SER A 145 -13.83 16.86 3.28
C SER A 145 -13.43 15.66 2.41
N HIS A 146 -12.17 15.54 1.98
CA HIS A 146 -11.74 14.54 1.00
C HIS A 146 -12.05 13.12 1.45
N ASN A 147 -11.84 12.80 2.72
CA ASN A 147 -12.16 11.46 3.26
C ASN A 147 -13.64 11.09 3.09
N LYS A 148 -14.56 12.02 3.35
CA LYS A 148 -16.00 11.76 3.21
C LYS A 148 -16.43 11.65 1.74
N ILE A 149 -15.74 12.37 0.86
CA ILE A 149 -15.96 12.29 -0.60
C ILE A 149 -15.47 10.94 -1.11
N SER A 150 -14.25 10.53 -0.76
CA SER A 150 -13.68 9.23 -1.11
C SER A 150 -14.52 8.06 -0.60
N GLU A 151 -15.18 8.21 0.55
CA GLU A 151 -16.09 7.20 1.10
C GLU A 151 -17.32 6.94 0.21
N HIS A 152 -17.86 7.97 -0.46
CA HIS A 152 -19.04 7.85 -1.33
C HIS A 152 -18.66 7.64 -2.80
N PHE A 153 -17.48 8.11 -3.20
CA PHE A 153 -16.96 8.07 -4.57
C PHE A 153 -15.54 7.50 -4.55
N PRO A 154 -15.37 6.17 -4.47
CA PRO A 154 -14.06 5.53 -4.34
C PRO A 154 -13.11 5.84 -5.51
N ASP A 155 -13.65 6.10 -6.72
CA ASP A 155 -12.87 6.50 -7.89
C ASP A 155 -12.09 7.81 -7.70
N THR A 156 -12.41 8.60 -6.68
CA THR A 156 -11.71 9.86 -6.35
C THR A 156 -10.45 9.65 -5.52
N ILE A 157 -10.26 8.48 -4.89
CA ILE A 157 -9.08 8.13 -4.09
C ILE A 157 -7.77 8.40 -4.85
N PRO A 158 -7.53 7.86 -6.07
CA PRO A 158 -6.27 8.09 -6.78
C PRO A 158 -6.05 9.56 -7.17
N VAL A 159 -7.11 10.36 -7.27
CA VAL A 159 -7.01 11.80 -7.55
C VAL A 159 -6.53 12.54 -6.29
N PHE A 160 -7.12 12.24 -5.12
CA PHE A 160 -6.70 12.83 -3.86
C PHE A 160 -5.28 12.40 -3.45
N GLU A 161 -4.90 11.15 -3.70
CA GLU A 161 -3.54 10.66 -3.43
C GLU A 161 -2.48 11.37 -4.27
N LYS A 162 -2.76 11.65 -5.55
CA LYS A 162 -1.88 12.47 -6.40
C LYS A 162 -1.71 13.89 -5.87
N MET A 163 -2.70 14.40 -5.13
CA MET A 163 -2.62 15.68 -4.43
C MET A 163 -1.95 15.58 -3.05
N GLY A 164 -1.43 14.40 -2.67
CA GLY A 164 -0.80 14.14 -1.38
C GLY A 164 -1.80 13.91 -0.24
N LEU A 165 -3.10 13.83 -0.53
CA LEU A 165 -4.17 13.62 0.44
C LEU A 165 -4.51 12.12 0.50
N LYS A 166 -3.84 11.40 1.39
CA LYS A 166 -4.13 9.97 1.61
C LYS A 166 -5.53 9.81 2.19
N TYR A 167 -6.28 8.86 1.64
CA TYR A 167 -7.55 8.46 2.22
C TYR A 167 -7.27 7.71 3.52
N VAL A 168 -7.89 8.14 4.61
CA VAL A 168 -7.86 7.43 5.89
C VAL A 168 -9.27 6.95 6.15
N SER A 169 -9.48 5.64 6.00
CA SER A 169 -10.74 4.99 6.35
C SER A 169 -11.11 5.31 7.80
N PRO A 170 -12.40 5.50 8.11
CA PRO A 170 -12.85 5.63 9.49
C PRO A 170 -12.34 4.46 10.33
N LYS A 171 -11.90 4.73 11.57
CA LYS A 171 -11.47 3.66 12.47
C LYS A 171 -12.67 2.74 12.77
N ILE A 172 -12.61 1.51 12.28
CA ILE A 172 -13.66 0.51 12.48
C ILE A 172 -13.50 -0.09 13.87
N ASN A 173 -14.59 -0.14 14.63
CA ASN A 173 -14.64 -0.90 15.88
C ASN A 173 -15.12 -2.32 15.59
N TYR A 174 -14.19 -3.25 15.45
CA TYR A 174 -14.51 -4.63 15.05
C TYR A 174 -15.41 -5.36 16.06
N ASN A 175 -15.32 -5.04 17.35
CA ASN A 175 -16.16 -5.66 18.38
C ASN A 175 -17.65 -5.29 18.26
N GLU A 176 -17.97 -4.21 17.53
CA GLU A 176 -19.34 -3.80 17.24
C GLU A 176 -19.74 -4.12 15.80
N ALA A 177 -18.77 -4.12 14.87
CA ALA A 177 -19.00 -4.32 13.45
C ALA A 177 -19.03 -5.79 13.03
N VAL A 178 -18.37 -6.68 13.77
CA VAL A 178 -18.22 -8.10 13.41
C VAL A 178 -18.66 -8.97 14.57
N ALA A 179 -19.49 -9.98 14.27
CA ALA A 179 -19.83 -11.05 15.20
C ALA A 179 -19.06 -12.32 14.86
N VAL A 180 -18.68 -13.06 15.90
CA VAL A 180 -18.20 -14.45 15.77
C VAL A 180 -19.36 -15.37 16.13
N ASP A 181 -19.71 -16.28 15.23
CA ASP A 181 -20.79 -17.25 15.44
C ASP A 181 -20.32 -18.68 15.18
N ARG A 182 -21.08 -19.66 15.67
CA ARG A 182 -20.88 -21.11 15.48
C ARG A 182 -19.46 -21.60 15.77
N LEU A 183 -18.93 -21.18 16.92
CA LEU A 183 -17.60 -21.61 17.34
C LEU A 183 -17.61 -23.09 17.78
N GLU A 184 -16.88 -23.93 17.06
CA GLU A 184 -16.80 -25.37 17.29
C GLU A 184 -15.34 -25.85 17.28
N ILE A 185 -15.02 -26.83 18.12
CA ILE A 185 -13.71 -27.49 18.11
C ILE A 185 -13.89 -28.88 17.51
N ASN A 186 -13.30 -29.08 16.34
CA ASN A 186 -13.30 -30.35 15.65
C ASN A 186 -11.98 -31.08 15.93
N THR A 187 -12.05 -32.40 16.16
CA THR A 187 -10.87 -33.26 16.26
C THR A 187 -10.79 -34.06 14.97
N GLU A 188 -9.71 -33.87 14.23
CA GLU A 188 -9.44 -34.60 13.00
C GLU A 188 -8.40 -35.68 13.32
N GLU A 189 -8.80 -36.95 13.15
CA GLU A 189 -7.89 -38.08 13.25
C GLU A 189 -7.04 -38.12 11.98
N GLN A 190 -5.77 -37.77 12.11
CA GLN A 190 -4.79 -37.83 11.03
C GLN A 190 -3.70 -38.85 11.38
N GLU A 191 -3.04 -39.45 10.38
CA GLU A 191 -2.03 -40.50 10.56
C GLU A 191 -0.86 -40.11 11.50
N ASP A 192 -0.67 -38.81 11.77
CA ASP A 192 0.40 -38.22 12.59
C ASP A 192 -0.09 -37.74 14.00
N GLY A 193 -1.34 -38.01 14.38
CA GLY A 193 -1.92 -37.69 15.69
C GLY A 193 -3.21 -36.86 15.66
N ASP A 194 -3.84 -36.68 16.83
CA ASP A 194 -5.08 -35.90 16.99
C ASP A 194 -4.84 -34.40 16.72
N HIS A 195 -5.18 -33.95 15.52
CA HIS A 195 -5.12 -32.52 15.19
C HIS A 195 -6.48 -31.88 15.52
N ARG A 196 -6.48 -30.87 16.38
CA ARG A 196 -7.69 -30.12 16.70
C ARG A 196 -7.78 -28.88 15.84
N SER A 197 -8.97 -28.54 15.37
CA SER A 197 -9.22 -27.29 14.65
C SER A 197 -10.37 -26.53 15.29
N LEU A 198 -10.23 -25.21 15.35
CA LEU A 198 -11.27 -24.28 15.75
C LEU A 198 -11.95 -23.76 14.48
N THR A 199 -13.22 -24.07 14.32
CA THR A 199 -14.05 -23.59 13.20
C THR A 199 -15.07 -22.58 13.69
N GLY A 200 -15.42 -21.62 12.85
CA GLY A 200 -16.46 -20.65 13.14
C GLY A 200 -16.72 -19.73 11.97
N MET A 201 -17.62 -18.76 12.18
CA MET A 201 -18.03 -17.78 11.18
C MET A 201 -17.76 -16.37 11.69
N LEU A 202 -17.21 -15.51 10.81
CA LEU A 202 -17.21 -14.06 10.99
C LEU A 202 -18.38 -13.48 10.20
N ILE A 203 -19.21 -12.67 10.86
CA ILE A 203 -20.39 -12.04 10.26
C ILE A 203 -20.22 -10.54 10.33
N ASN A 204 -20.27 -9.86 9.18
CA ASN A 204 -20.29 -8.40 9.14
C ASN A 204 -21.69 -7.90 9.48
N LEU A 205 -21.81 -7.13 10.55
CA LEU A 205 -23.08 -6.54 10.98
C LEU A 205 -23.32 -5.15 10.36
N THR A 206 -22.41 -4.69 9.49
CA THR A 206 -22.49 -3.38 8.86
C THR A 206 -23.00 -3.48 7.42
N SER A 207 -23.64 -2.40 6.97
CA SER A 207 -24.15 -2.27 5.60
C SER A 207 -23.07 -1.92 4.57
N LYS A 208 -21.78 -2.00 4.94
CA LYS A 208 -20.63 -1.68 4.09
C LYS A 208 -19.64 -2.85 4.11
N SER A 209 -18.91 -3.01 3.03
CA SER A 209 -17.78 -3.94 3.00
C SER A 209 -16.67 -3.41 3.92
N ILE A 210 -16.07 -4.29 4.72
CA ILE A 210 -15.03 -3.94 5.68
C ILE A 210 -13.82 -4.88 5.50
N PRO A 211 -12.60 -4.41 5.75
CA PRO A 211 -11.45 -5.28 5.72
C PRO A 211 -11.53 -6.28 6.87
N THR A 212 -11.26 -7.55 6.59
CA THR A 212 -11.45 -8.65 7.53
C THR A 212 -10.48 -8.50 8.71
N PRO A 213 -10.95 -8.59 9.97
CA PRO A 213 -10.07 -8.48 11.13
C PRO A 213 -9.16 -9.70 11.29
N ASP A 214 -7.97 -9.45 11.83
CA ASP A 214 -7.11 -10.51 12.34
C ASP A 214 -7.70 -11.08 13.63
N LEU A 215 -7.61 -12.38 13.83
CA LEU A 215 -8.11 -13.06 15.02
C LEU A 215 -6.96 -13.37 15.97
N GLU A 216 -7.11 -12.99 17.23
CA GLU A 216 -6.22 -13.40 18.31
C GLU A 216 -6.97 -14.34 19.25
N ILE A 217 -6.51 -15.60 19.29
CA ILE A 217 -7.11 -16.69 20.02
C ILE A 217 -6.30 -16.91 21.28
N ASN A 218 -6.91 -16.61 22.42
CA ASN A 218 -6.35 -16.80 23.74
C ASN A 218 -6.99 -18.01 24.40
N ILE A 219 -6.17 -19.00 24.77
CA ILE A 219 -6.57 -20.19 25.52
C ILE A 219 -6.25 -19.93 26.99
N LEU A 220 -7.27 -19.98 27.84
CA LEU A 220 -7.19 -19.65 29.25
C LEU A 220 -7.34 -20.90 30.13
N ASN A 221 -6.63 -20.91 31.26
CA ASN A 221 -6.81 -21.90 32.31
C ASN A 221 -8.06 -21.60 33.16
N LYS A 222 -8.34 -22.49 34.12
CA LYS A 222 -9.45 -22.34 35.08
C LYS A 222 -9.40 -21.04 35.90
N ASP A 223 -8.19 -20.53 36.13
CA ASP A 223 -7.92 -19.35 36.96
C ASP A 223 -8.02 -18.05 36.12
N GLY A 224 -8.23 -18.18 34.80
CA GLY A 224 -8.36 -17.08 33.85
C GLY A 224 -7.03 -16.57 33.29
N GLU A 225 -5.92 -17.27 33.54
CA GLU A 225 -4.61 -16.93 32.99
C GLU A 225 -4.49 -17.45 31.56
N ILE A 226 -3.87 -16.65 30.69
CA ILE A 226 -3.63 -17.01 29.29
C ILE A 226 -2.48 -18.03 29.25
N ILE A 227 -2.79 -19.26 28.85
CA ILE A 227 -1.82 -20.34 28.67
C ILE A 227 -1.16 -20.21 27.30
N GLN A 228 -1.94 -19.84 26.29
CA GLN A 228 -1.48 -19.78 24.90
C GLN A 228 -2.23 -18.69 24.11
N THR A 229 -1.49 -17.99 23.26
CA THR A 229 -2.02 -17.02 22.30
C THR A 229 -1.65 -17.46 20.89
N LYS A 230 -2.63 -17.43 19.97
CA LYS A 230 -2.43 -17.71 18.55
C LYS A 230 -3.03 -16.60 17.71
N SER A 231 -2.25 -16.07 16.77
CA SER A 231 -2.76 -15.12 15.77
C SER A 231 -3.18 -15.89 14.51
N TYR A 232 -4.29 -15.48 13.92
CA TYR A 232 -4.78 -15.99 12.64
C TYR A 232 -5.17 -14.83 11.75
N ILE A 233 -4.69 -14.87 10.51
CA ILE A 233 -5.00 -13.90 9.47
C ILE A 233 -5.91 -14.62 8.47
N PRO A 234 -7.17 -14.21 8.32
CA PRO A 234 -8.07 -14.81 7.34
C PRO A 234 -7.55 -14.69 5.91
N GLU A 235 -7.85 -15.69 5.07
CA GLU A 235 -7.40 -15.69 3.67
C GLU A 235 -8.07 -14.59 2.83
N GLN A 236 -9.34 -14.31 3.14
CA GLN A 236 -10.11 -13.27 2.48
C GLN A 236 -9.88 -11.92 3.18
N ALA A 237 -9.24 -11.00 2.48
CA ALA A 237 -8.88 -9.67 2.99
C ALA A 237 -10.07 -8.73 3.23
N GLU A 238 -11.23 -9.01 2.61
CA GLU A 238 -12.41 -8.16 2.68
C GLU A 238 -13.67 -8.96 2.97
N LEU A 239 -14.38 -8.56 4.01
CA LEU A 239 -15.65 -9.12 4.44
C LEU A 239 -16.79 -8.26 3.90
N GLU A 240 -17.56 -8.83 2.97
CA GLU A 240 -18.64 -8.13 2.27
C GLU A 240 -19.68 -7.55 3.23
N LYS A 241 -20.44 -6.55 2.76
CA LYS A 241 -21.56 -5.97 3.52
C LYS A 241 -22.54 -7.06 3.94
N GLU A 242 -22.92 -7.12 5.21
CA GLU A 242 -23.82 -8.16 5.75
C GLU A 242 -23.39 -9.61 5.41
N GLY A 243 -22.13 -9.78 4.99
CA GLY A 243 -21.57 -11.04 4.53
C GLY A 243 -21.05 -11.90 5.66
N LEU A 244 -20.68 -13.12 5.30
CA LEU A 244 -20.09 -14.09 6.21
C LEU A 244 -18.84 -14.72 5.59
N ILE A 245 -17.86 -15.02 6.45
CA ILE A 245 -16.66 -15.77 6.10
C ILE A 245 -16.50 -16.89 7.12
N ASP A 246 -16.34 -18.12 6.63
CA ASP A 246 -15.97 -19.26 7.45
C ASP A 246 -14.46 -19.22 7.70
N PHE A 247 -14.04 -19.56 8.91
CA PHE A 247 -12.63 -19.76 9.23
C PHE A 247 -12.40 -21.13 9.87
N LYS A 248 -11.23 -21.70 9.60
CA LYS A 248 -10.72 -22.91 10.23
C LYS A 248 -9.29 -22.67 10.67
N ILE A 249 -9.04 -22.83 11.96
CA ILE A 249 -7.73 -22.59 12.57
C ILE A 249 -7.25 -23.89 13.18
N ALA A 250 -6.16 -24.46 12.66
CA ALA A 250 -5.51 -25.59 13.33
C ALA A 250 -5.02 -25.14 14.71
N LEU A 251 -5.42 -25.81 15.78
CA LEU A 251 -4.84 -25.66 17.11
C LEU A 251 -3.63 -26.60 17.18
N LEU A 252 -2.54 -26.17 17.81
CA LEU A 252 -1.33 -27.02 17.91
C LEU A 252 -1.64 -28.35 18.62
N ASP A 253 -0.85 -29.37 18.30
CA ASP A 253 -1.05 -30.82 18.54
C ASP A 253 -1.40 -31.22 19.98
N LYS A 254 -1.16 -30.35 20.96
CA LYS A 254 -1.57 -30.58 22.35
C LYS A 254 -2.15 -29.34 22.98
N ILE A 255 -3.48 -29.26 22.99
CA ILE A 255 -4.18 -28.32 23.88
C ILE A 255 -3.80 -28.68 25.32
N PRO A 256 -3.28 -27.72 26.10
CA PRO A 256 -2.91 -27.95 27.50
C PRO A 256 -4.09 -28.53 28.30
N SER A 257 -3.82 -29.51 29.16
CA SER A 257 -4.87 -30.21 29.94
C SER A 257 -5.62 -29.30 30.92
N ASP A 258 -5.04 -28.15 31.24
CA ASP A 258 -5.59 -27.10 32.09
C ASP A 258 -6.43 -26.06 31.32
N ALA A 259 -6.52 -26.16 29.99
CA ALA A 259 -7.35 -25.28 29.16
C ALA A 259 -8.85 -25.47 29.45
N GLN A 260 -9.54 -24.38 29.80
CA GLN A 260 -10.97 -24.37 30.07
C GLN A 260 -11.77 -23.40 29.22
N LYS A 261 -11.15 -22.33 28.72
CA LYS A 261 -11.87 -21.26 28.01
C LYS A 261 -11.06 -20.75 26.83
N ILE A 262 -11.76 -20.49 25.72
CA ILE A 262 -11.21 -19.79 24.55
C ILE A 262 -11.79 -18.38 24.54
N GLN A 263 -10.92 -17.39 24.33
CA GLN A 263 -11.29 -16.01 24.05
C GLN A 263 -10.77 -15.63 22.66
N ILE A 264 -11.60 -14.95 21.88
CA ILE A 264 -11.23 -14.46 20.56
C ILE A 264 -11.29 -12.94 20.62
N TYR A 265 -10.21 -12.28 20.22
CA TYR A 265 -10.15 -10.84 20.03
C TYR A 265 -10.04 -10.52 18.54
N LEU A 266 -10.76 -9.48 18.12
CA LEU A 266 -10.77 -8.98 16.76
C LEU A 266 -9.82 -7.78 16.68
N ASN A 267 -8.74 -7.94 15.93
CA ASN A 267 -7.72 -6.93 15.73
C ASN A 267 -7.85 -6.32 14.33
N SER A 268 -7.40 -5.07 14.18
CA SER A 268 -7.30 -4.47 12.85
C SER A 268 -6.36 -5.30 11.99
N PRO A 269 -6.67 -5.50 10.70
CA PRO A 269 -5.84 -6.30 9.81
C PRO A 269 -4.44 -5.72 9.79
N SER A 270 -3.46 -6.58 10.05
CA SER A 270 -2.05 -6.24 9.89
C SER A 270 -1.82 -5.86 8.42
N GLU A 271 -1.14 -4.75 8.14
CA GLU A 271 -0.77 -4.36 6.78
C GLU A 271 -0.12 -5.58 6.10
N HIS A 272 -0.81 -6.16 5.12
CA HIS A 272 -0.27 -7.27 4.35
C HIS A 272 1.06 -6.80 3.77
N LYS A 273 2.17 -7.36 4.27
CA LYS A 273 3.31 -7.60 3.40
C LYS A 273 2.79 -8.55 2.34
N GLU A 274 2.47 -8.01 1.16
CA GLU A 274 2.34 -8.81 -0.05
C GLU A 274 3.46 -9.85 -0.03
N LYS A 275 3.08 -11.12 -0.01
CA LYS A 275 4.03 -12.22 -0.10
C LYS A 275 4.77 -12.06 -1.42
N GLN A 276 6.05 -11.71 -1.33
CA GLN A 276 7.04 -12.18 -2.27
C GLN A 276 6.94 -13.71 -2.33
N ASN A 277 6.25 -14.24 -3.34
CA ASN A 277 6.55 -15.59 -3.81
C ASN A 277 7.80 -15.47 -4.69
N VAL A 278 8.95 -15.57 -4.02
CA VAL A 278 10.22 -15.96 -4.64
C VAL A 278 10.10 -17.43 -4.98
N GLU A 279 10.32 -17.72 -6.26
CA GLU A 279 11.13 -18.82 -6.76
C GLU A 279 11.46 -19.92 -5.74
N ASP A 280 10.65 -20.99 -5.74
CA ASP A 280 11.15 -22.33 -5.45
C ASP A 280 10.85 -23.17 -6.69
N GLY A 281 11.83 -23.16 -7.58
CA GLY A 281 11.79 -23.89 -8.83
C GLY A 281 13.05 -23.64 -9.61
N LEU A 282 14.20 -24.05 -9.06
CA LEU A 282 15.43 -24.45 -9.78
C LEU A 282 16.57 -24.67 -8.77
N ILE A 283 16.76 -25.91 -8.33
CA ILE A 283 18.10 -26.42 -8.01
C ILE A 283 18.30 -27.62 -8.93
N GLU A 284 18.94 -27.40 -10.07
CA GLU A 284 19.92 -28.34 -10.59
C GLU A 284 21.18 -27.56 -10.92
N GLU A 285 22.24 -27.88 -10.20
CA GLU A 285 23.59 -27.33 -10.33
C GLU A 285 24.14 -27.60 -11.73
N HIS A 286 24.62 -26.55 -12.38
CA HIS A 286 25.62 -26.64 -13.44
C HIS A 286 26.92 -27.24 -12.88
N LEU A 287 27.59 -28.08 -13.67
CA LEU A 287 28.98 -27.83 -14.10
C LEU A 287 29.44 -28.85 -15.16
N ASP A 288 29.47 -28.35 -16.40
CA ASP A 288 30.58 -28.37 -17.35
C ASP A 288 31.18 -29.70 -17.89
N SER A 289 30.89 -29.87 -19.20
CA SER A 289 31.84 -30.09 -20.31
C SER A 289 32.95 -31.13 -20.17
N GLU A 290 32.96 -32.14 -21.04
CA GLU A 290 33.83 -32.19 -22.22
C GLU A 290 33.68 -33.52 -22.99
N GLN A 291 34.03 -33.44 -24.27
CA GLN A 291 33.98 -34.42 -25.36
C GLN A 291 34.43 -35.86 -25.01
N SER A 292 33.76 -36.87 -25.61
CA SER A 292 34.37 -37.74 -26.64
C SER A 292 33.46 -38.92 -27.01
N ASN A 293 33.28 -39.12 -28.33
CA ASN A 293 32.93 -40.41 -28.92
C ASN A 293 34.12 -41.36 -28.77
N HIS A 294 33.89 -42.63 -28.42
CA HIS A 294 34.29 -43.81 -29.22
C HIS A 294 34.15 -45.15 -28.45
N GLU A 295 33.53 -46.11 -29.14
CA GLU A 295 33.89 -47.53 -29.29
C GLU A 295 33.91 -48.56 -28.13
N GLU A 296 33.09 -49.60 -28.35
CA GLU A 296 33.43 -51.04 -28.36
C GLU A 296 34.12 -51.72 -27.15
N LYS A 297 33.39 -52.65 -26.51
CA LYS A 297 33.54 -54.12 -26.64
C LYS A 297 32.70 -54.82 -25.55
N ASP A 298 31.70 -55.62 -25.90
CA ASP A 298 31.75 -57.04 -26.28
C ASP A 298 32.28 -57.99 -25.19
N THR A 299 31.39 -58.85 -24.66
CA THR A 299 31.45 -60.33 -24.52
C THR A 299 30.64 -60.80 -23.30
N SER A 300 29.44 -61.38 -23.52
CA SER A 300 29.12 -62.82 -23.74
C SER A 300 28.82 -63.53 -22.39
N ILE A 301 27.86 -64.44 -22.19
CA ILE A 301 27.35 -65.62 -22.92
C ILE A 301 25.94 -65.90 -22.33
N GLY A 302 24.81 -66.00 -23.07
CA GLY A 302 24.30 -67.16 -23.83
C GLY A 302 23.38 -68.09 -22.99
N PRO A 303 22.55 -68.98 -23.58
CA PRO A 303 21.36 -68.72 -24.41
C PRO A 303 20.11 -69.56 -24.02
N ALA A 304 18.91 -69.22 -24.53
CA ALA A 304 17.93 -70.14 -25.16
C ALA A 304 16.56 -69.47 -25.42
N ARG A 305 16.02 -69.68 -26.63
CA ARG A 305 14.66 -69.34 -27.11
C ARG A 305 13.65 -70.47 -26.74
N PRO A 306 12.45 -70.53 -27.33
CA PRO A 306 11.22 -69.73 -27.15
C PRO A 306 10.02 -70.64 -26.72
N PHE A 307 8.80 -70.13 -26.47
CA PHE A 307 7.50 -70.69 -26.94
C PHE A 307 6.28 -69.94 -26.34
N SER A 308 5.33 -69.60 -27.24
CA SER A 308 3.85 -69.49 -27.10
C SER A 308 3.22 -69.05 -25.76
N ARG A 309 2.48 -67.94 -25.71
CA ARG A 309 1.04 -67.77 -26.06
C ARG A 309 0.10 -68.69 -25.27
N GLN A 310 -0.60 -68.12 -24.29
CA GLN A 310 -1.95 -68.52 -23.88
C GLN A 310 -2.68 -67.32 -23.25
N GLU A 311 -3.79 -66.95 -23.88
CA GLU A 311 -4.88 -66.14 -23.34
C GLU A 311 -5.64 -66.98 -22.30
N GLU A 312 -6.09 -66.38 -21.18
CA GLU A 312 -7.24 -66.89 -20.43
C GLU A 312 -7.97 -65.76 -19.70
N GLN A 313 -9.28 -65.96 -19.61
CA GLN A 313 -10.36 -64.99 -19.52
C GLN A 313 -10.65 -64.50 -18.10
N ILE A 314 -11.18 -63.28 -17.99
CA ILE A 314 -11.89 -62.80 -16.79
C ILE A 314 -13.39 -63.02 -17.01
N HIS A 315 -13.98 -63.76 -16.08
CA HIS A 315 -15.41 -63.96 -15.89
C HIS A 315 -16.05 -62.69 -15.28
N GLU A 316 -17.10 -62.18 -15.91
CA GLU A 316 -18.09 -61.27 -15.30
C GLU A 316 -19.48 -61.87 -15.48
N GLU A 317 -20.27 -61.88 -14.41
CA GLU A 317 -21.73 -62.03 -14.38
C GLU A 317 -22.21 -61.75 -12.93
N PRO A 318 -23.52 -61.55 -12.65
CA PRO A 318 -24.56 -60.90 -13.47
C PRO A 318 -25.52 -60.01 -12.63
N SER A 319 -26.27 -59.13 -13.29
CA SER A 319 -27.62 -58.68 -12.87
C SER A 319 -28.21 -57.89 -14.05
N GLU A 320 -29.46 -57.94 -14.47
CA GLU A 320 -30.68 -58.64 -14.07
C GLU A 320 -31.69 -58.35 -15.21
N LYS A 321 -32.69 -59.24 -15.35
CA LYS A 321 -34.06 -59.01 -15.87
C LYS A 321 -34.41 -59.06 -17.37
N THR A 322 -35.45 -59.89 -17.59
CA THR A 322 -36.60 -59.80 -18.53
C THR A 322 -36.31 -60.09 -20.00
N HIS A 323 -36.99 -61.00 -20.70
CA HIS A 323 -38.42 -61.32 -20.78
C HIS A 323 -38.66 -62.72 -21.39
N HIS A 324 -39.79 -63.34 -20.99
CA HIS A 324 -40.59 -64.40 -21.64
C HIS A 324 -40.05 -65.82 -21.82
#